data_AF-A0A352Z9P0-F1
#
_entry.id   AF-A0A352Z9P0-F1
#
_cell.length_a   1.000
_cell.length_b   1.000
_cell.length_c   1.000
_cell.angle_alpha   90.00
_cell.angle_beta   90.00
_cell.angle_gamma   90.00
#
_symmetry.space_group_name_H-M   'P 1'
#
loop_
_entity.id
_entity.type
_entity.pdbx_description
1 polymer ?
#
loop_
_entity_poly.entity_id
_entity_poly.type
_entity_poly.pdbx_seq_one_letter_code
_entity_poly.pdbx_strand_id
1 'polypeptide(L)'
;MEAISSMTTINEPRKRQTRPAKYHFTPFMDEMIRKTYREKYNPRQGKIRELANRINMPRWVVTVRAREIGALEPRIKEPPWSERELHILEKNALFTPATIQRRLRMSGFKRTITAVTLKRKRLHLLRQQTKCTARAVAECFGVNESTVADSWIRKGLLKAQRRGTARTEKQGGDEYFIREKDIRKFIIENIGIIDIRKVDKFWFVDILAGSNHIADCTGD
;
A
#
# COMPACT_ATOMS: atom_id res chain seq x y z
N MET A 1 -39.54 55.02 10.60
CA MET A 1 -38.17 54.48 10.39
C MET A 1 -37.76 53.78 11.68
N GLU A 2 -38.13 52.52 11.84
CA GLU A 2 -37.72 51.70 12.99
C GLU A 2 -36.77 50.61 12.50
N ALA A 3 -35.58 50.59 13.09
CA ALA A 3 -34.48 49.73 12.72
C ALA A 3 -34.69 48.32 13.28
N ILE A 4 -34.78 47.33 12.40
CA ILE A 4 -34.78 45.90 12.74
C ILE A 4 -33.33 45.52 13.11
N SER A 5 -33.02 45.58 14.40
CA SER A 5 -31.77 45.04 14.96
C SER A 5 -31.84 43.52 14.99
N SER A 6 -31.32 42.89 13.93
CA SER A 6 -31.22 41.44 13.81
C SER A 6 -30.17 40.91 14.81
N MET A 7 -30.65 40.33 15.90
CA MET A 7 -29.82 39.57 16.84
C MET A 7 -29.22 38.34 16.13
N THR A 8 -27.94 38.43 15.76
CA THR A 8 -27.11 37.29 15.38
C THR A 8 -26.90 36.40 16.60
N THR A 9 -27.68 35.33 16.70
CA THR A 9 -27.47 34.28 17.70
C THR A 9 -26.16 33.53 17.38
N ILE A 10 -25.09 33.87 18.10
CA ILE A 10 -23.83 33.11 18.05
C ILE A 10 -24.12 31.73 18.66
N ASN A 11 -24.12 30.70 17.81
CA ASN A 11 -24.36 29.32 18.19
C ASN A 11 -23.13 28.80 18.96
N GLU A 12 -23.23 28.75 20.28
CA GLU A 12 -22.18 28.22 21.16
C GLU A 12 -21.99 26.71 20.89
N PRO A 13 -20.75 26.19 20.71
CA PRO A 13 -20.56 24.79 20.38
C PRO A 13 -21.03 23.92 21.54
N ARG A 14 -22.05 23.08 21.30
CA ARG A 14 -22.58 22.10 22.26
C ARG A 14 -21.43 21.31 22.89
N LYS A 15 -21.17 21.53 24.19
CA LYS A 15 -20.21 20.73 24.97
C LYS A 15 -20.61 19.27 24.87
N ARG A 16 -19.79 18.45 24.20
CA ARG A 16 -19.93 16.99 24.18
C ARG A 16 -19.90 16.50 25.63
N GLN A 17 -21.03 16.01 26.13
CA GLN A 17 -21.07 15.30 27.40
C GLN A 17 -20.11 14.10 27.29
N THR A 18 -19.02 14.11 28.04
CA THR A 18 -18.04 13.03 28.05
C THR A 18 -18.63 11.85 28.82
N ARG A 19 -18.76 10.70 28.17
CA ARG A 19 -19.13 9.45 28.85
C ARG A 19 -18.11 9.17 29.96
N PRO A 20 -18.52 8.64 31.13
CA PRO A 20 -17.60 8.28 32.19
C PRO A 20 -16.53 7.32 31.64
N ALA A 21 -15.29 7.52 32.06
CA ALA A 21 -14.17 6.74 31.56
C ALA A 21 -14.37 5.26 31.95
N LYS A 22 -14.54 4.39 30.95
CA LYS A 22 -14.74 2.94 31.14
C LYS A 22 -13.60 2.26 31.91
N TYR A 23 -12.41 2.87 31.94
CA TYR A 23 -11.21 2.29 32.53
C TYR A 23 -10.56 3.31 33.47
N HIS A 24 -10.34 2.90 34.71
CA HIS A 24 -9.73 3.72 35.75
C HIS A 24 -8.30 3.26 36.03
N PHE A 25 -7.35 4.18 35.97
CA PHE A 25 -5.94 3.93 36.26
C PHE A 25 -5.57 4.49 37.62
N THR A 26 -4.82 3.71 38.40
CA THR A 26 -4.22 4.15 39.66
C THR A 26 -2.73 4.50 39.45
N PRO A 27 -2.13 5.34 40.31
CA PRO A 27 -0.69 5.63 40.25
C PRO A 27 0.18 4.37 40.29
N PHE A 28 -0.25 3.34 41.01
CA PHE A 28 0.41 2.04 41.06
C PHE A 28 0.41 1.34 39.69
N MET A 29 -0.73 1.35 38.99
CA MET A 29 -0.82 0.80 37.63
C MET A 29 0.08 1.55 36.65
N ASP A 30 0.14 2.88 36.75
CA ASP A 30 1.02 3.69 35.90
C ASP A 30 2.51 3.35 36.12
N GLU A 31 2.93 3.07 37.37
CA GLU A 31 4.30 2.65 37.66
C GLU A 31 4.62 1.26 37.11
N MET A 32 3.67 0.33 37.19
CA MET A 32 3.80 -0.98 36.54
C MET A 32 3.95 -0.85 35.01
N ILE A 33 3.20 0.07 34.39
CA ILE A 33 3.32 0.38 32.97
C ILE A 33 4.71 0.95 32.66
N ARG A 34 5.19 1.95 33.40
CA ARG A 34 6.52 2.54 33.20
C ARG A 34 7.61 1.48 33.30
N LYS A 35 7.58 0.64 34.34
CA LYS A 35 8.55 -0.45 34.54
C LYS A 35 8.58 -1.40 33.34
N THR A 36 7.40 -1.81 32.87
CA THR A 36 7.27 -2.76 31.76
C THR A 36 7.80 -2.21 30.44
N TYR A 37 7.67 -0.90 30.19
CA TYR A 37 8.21 -0.24 28.99
C TYR A 37 9.68 0.18 29.12
N ARG A 38 10.19 0.41 30.35
CA ARG A 38 11.62 0.68 30.62
C ARG A 38 12.52 -0.54 30.43
N GLU A 39 12.06 -1.72 30.85
CA GLU A 39 12.73 -2.97 30.52
C GLU A 39 12.71 -3.13 29.00
N LYS A 40 13.88 -3.14 28.32
CA LYS A 40 14.00 -3.19 26.84
C LYS A 40 12.91 -4.06 26.22
N TYR A 41 11.88 -3.39 25.73
CA TYR A 41 10.64 -4.02 25.31
C TYR A 41 10.92 -4.89 24.09
N ASN A 42 10.72 -6.21 24.25
CA ASN A 42 10.65 -7.13 23.12
C ASN A 42 9.16 -7.45 22.85
N PRO A 43 8.58 -7.00 21.72
CA PRO A 43 7.21 -7.30 21.34
C PRO A 43 6.87 -8.80 21.30
N ARG A 44 7.88 -9.67 21.12
CA ARG A 44 7.73 -11.13 21.06
C ARG A 44 7.61 -11.79 22.43
N GLN A 45 7.91 -11.08 23.52
CA GLN A 45 7.92 -11.66 24.88
C GLN A 45 6.58 -11.57 25.60
N GLY A 46 5.51 -11.02 25.00
CA GLY A 46 4.18 -11.06 25.60
C GLY A 46 3.98 -10.24 26.89
N LYS A 47 5.02 -9.63 27.47
CA LYS A 47 4.99 -8.88 28.74
C LYS A 47 3.87 -7.84 28.86
N ILE A 48 3.53 -7.13 27.78
CA ILE A 48 2.41 -6.17 27.78
C ILE A 48 1.07 -6.91 27.93
N ARG A 49 0.92 -8.07 27.30
CA ARG A 49 -0.30 -8.89 27.43
C ARG A 49 -0.43 -9.45 28.84
N GLU A 50 0.68 -9.87 29.44
CA GLU A 50 0.71 -10.31 30.85
C GLU A 50 0.36 -9.18 31.81
N LEU A 51 0.94 -7.99 31.62
CA LEU A 51 0.59 -6.80 32.39
C LEU A 51 -0.91 -6.47 32.25
N ALA A 52 -1.40 -6.43 31.01
CA ALA A 52 -2.79 -6.15 30.68
C ALA A 52 -3.74 -7.14 31.38
N ASN A 53 -3.42 -8.44 31.36
CA ASN A 53 -4.17 -9.46 32.09
C ASN A 53 -4.10 -9.23 33.61
N ARG A 54 -2.92 -8.92 34.16
CA ARG A 54 -2.71 -8.72 35.60
C ARG A 54 -3.49 -7.54 36.17
N ILE A 55 -3.58 -6.44 35.43
CA ILE A 55 -4.35 -5.25 35.83
C ILE A 55 -5.79 -5.27 35.31
N ASN A 56 -6.22 -6.39 34.72
CA ASN A 56 -7.56 -6.61 34.14
C ASN A 56 -7.99 -5.52 33.14
N MET A 57 -7.07 -5.09 32.27
CA MET A 57 -7.31 -4.07 31.25
C MET A 57 -7.04 -4.62 29.84
N PRO A 58 -7.79 -4.21 28.82
CA PRO A 58 -7.43 -4.54 27.44
C PRO A 58 -6.06 -3.98 27.07
N ARG A 59 -5.25 -4.75 26.33
CA ARG A 59 -3.91 -4.35 25.88
C ARG A 59 -3.86 -2.96 25.24
N TRP A 60 -4.86 -2.61 24.43
CA TRP A 60 -4.90 -1.32 23.74
C TRP A 60 -5.07 -0.15 24.72
N VAL A 61 -5.82 -0.34 25.82
CA VAL A 61 -6.02 0.66 26.88
C VAL A 61 -4.70 0.93 27.59
N VAL A 62 -3.97 -0.13 27.93
CA VAL A 62 -2.61 -0.04 28.50
C VAL A 62 -1.65 0.69 27.55
N THR A 63 -1.73 0.40 26.26
CA THR A 63 -0.89 1.04 25.24
C THR A 63 -1.21 2.53 25.08
N VAL A 64 -2.49 2.91 25.16
CA VAL A 64 -2.93 4.31 25.15
C VAL A 64 -2.40 5.03 26.39
N ARG A 65 -2.62 4.44 27.59
CA ARG A 65 -2.14 5.01 28.85
C ARG A 65 -0.63 5.15 28.89
N ALA A 66 0.12 4.17 28.37
CA ALA A 66 1.58 4.24 28.26
C ALA A 66 2.06 5.45 27.46
N ARG A 67 1.32 5.85 26.41
CA ARG A 67 1.63 7.08 25.66
C ARG A 67 1.30 8.34 26.46
N GLU A 68 0.16 8.35 27.14
CA GLU A 68 -0.28 9.49 27.98
C GLU A 68 0.71 9.78 29.10
N ILE A 69 1.24 8.75 29.75
CA ILE A 69 2.20 8.91 30.87
C ILE A 69 3.67 9.02 30.41
N GLY A 70 3.92 9.08 29.10
CA GLY A 70 5.27 9.18 28.51
C GLY A 70 6.12 7.92 28.62
N ALA A 71 5.54 6.77 28.98
CA ALA A 71 6.25 5.49 29.01
C ALA A 71 6.52 4.90 27.61
N LEU A 72 5.72 5.30 26.62
CA LEU A 72 5.85 4.89 25.22
C LEU A 72 5.96 6.11 24.32
N GLU A 73 7.06 6.20 23.59
CA GLU A 73 7.24 7.26 22.58
C GLU A 73 6.15 7.19 21.49
N PRO A 74 5.58 8.35 21.09
CA PRO A 74 4.64 8.40 19.99
C PRO A 74 5.25 7.89 18.69
N ARG A 75 4.47 7.13 17.91
CA ARG A 75 4.90 6.74 16.56
C ARG A 75 4.99 7.99 15.68
N ILE A 76 6.18 8.29 15.17
CA ILE A 76 6.36 9.32 14.15
C ILE A 76 5.53 8.93 12.91
N LYS A 77 4.59 9.80 12.52
CA LYS A 77 3.79 9.59 11.31
C LYS A 77 4.68 9.89 10.10
N GLU A 78 4.64 9.02 9.10
CA GLU A 78 5.33 9.30 7.83
C GLU A 78 4.80 10.60 7.21
N PRO A 79 5.66 11.41 6.58
CA PRO A 79 5.23 12.62 5.89
C PRO A 79 4.22 12.28 4.78
N PRO A 80 3.33 13.23 4.40
CA PRO A 80 2.44 13.05 3.26
C PRO A 80 3.23 12.78 1.97
N TRP A 81 2.60 12.17 0.98
CA TRP A 81 3.22 11.92 -0.32
C TRP A 81 3.26 13.22 -1.12
N SER A 82 4.45 13.61 -1.58
CA SER A 82 4.65 14.75 -2.48
C SER A 82 4.28 14.41 -3.92
N GLU A 83 3.96 15.41 -4.74
CA GLU A 83 3.66 15.24 -6.18
C GLU A 83 4.79 14.54 -6.94
N ARG A 84 6.04 14.87 -6.61
CA ARG A 84 7.22 14.22 -7.21
C ARG A 84 7.29 12.73 -6.88
N GLU A 85 6.93 12.34 -5.65
CA GLU A 85 6.83 10.92 -5.27
C GLU A 85 5.69 10.23 -6.02
N LEU A 86 4.54 10.90 -6.17
CA LEU A 86 3.39 10.37 -6.90
C LEU A 86 3.72 10.14 -8.37
N HIS A 87 4.40 11.10 -9.02
CA HIS A 87 4.84 10.95 -10.40
C HIS A 87 5.79 9.76 -10.61
N ILE A 88 6.75 9.57 -9.69
CA ILE A 88 7.62 8.39 -9.70
C ILE A 88 6.80 7.11 -9.50
N LEU A 89 5.82 7.12 -8.61
CA LEU A 89 4.97 5.96 -8.36
C LEU A 89 4.12 5.60 -9.59
N GLU A 90 3.53 6.59 -10.25
CA GLU A 90 2.71 6.46 -11.46
C GLU A 90 3.51 5.93 -12.66
N LYS A 91 4.63 6.59 -12.97
CA LYS A 91 5.51 6.18 -14.08
C LYS A 91 6.03 4.75 -13.92
N ASN A 92 6.14 4.30 -12.67
CA ASN A 92 6.70 3.00 -12.35
C ASN A 92 5.65 2.02 -11.79
N ALA A 93 4.36 2.26 -12.02
CA ALA A 93 3.28 1.51 -11.38
C ALA A 93 3.36 -0.01 -11.60
N LEU A 94 3.79 -0.43 -12.80
CA LEU A 94 3.92 -1.84 -13.20
C LEU A 94 5.11 -2.56 -12.57
N PHE A 95 6.10 -1.84 -12.05
CA PHE A 95 7.29 -2.47 -11.46
C PHE A 95 6.98 -3.02 -10.07
N THR A 96 7.81 -3.93 -9.59
CA THR A 96 7.66 -4.47 -8.23
C THR A 96 7.77 -3.36 -7.18
N PRO A 97 7.09 -3.45 -6.03
CA PRO A 97 7.21 -2.45 -4.96
C PRO A 97 8.66 -2.21 -4.51
N ALA A 98 9.51 -3.24 -4.55
CA ALA A 98 10.94 -3.12 -4.25
C ALA A 98 11.69 -2.29 -5.30
N THR A 99 11.40 -2.49 -6.59
CA THR A 99 11.97 -1.70 -7.68
C THR A 99 11.50 -0.24 -7.61
N ILE A 100 10.22 0.00 -7.34
CA ILE A 100 9.67 1.35 -7.16
C ILE A 100 10.33 2.03 -5.96
N GLN A 101 10.48 1.32 -4.83
CA GLN A 101 11.18 1.82 -3.66
C GLN A 101 12.63 2.22 -3.98
N ARG A 102 13.36 1.39 -4.73
CA ARG A 102 14.72 1.70 -5.17
C ARG A 102 14.76 2.98 -6.00
N ARG A 103 13.82 3.17 -6.94
CA ARG A 103 13.71 4.38 -7.77
C ARG A 103 13.36 5.63 -6.95
N LEU A 104 12.46 5.50 -5.97
CA LEU A 104 12.16 6.57 -5.00
C LEU A 104 13.41 6.95 -4.19
N ARG A 105 14.16 5.97 -3.70
CA ARG A 105 15.42 6.19 -2.96
C ARG A 105 16.48 6.89 -3.80
N MET A 106 16.64 6.50 -5.07
CA MET A 106 17.55 7.18 -6.01
C MET A 106 17.15 8.64 -6.26
N SER A 107 15.86 8.95 -6.13
CA SER A 107 15.33 10.31 -6.26
C SER A 107 15.31 11.09 -4.94
N GLY A 108 15.90 10.55 -3.87
CA GLY A 108 16.02 11.18 -2.55
C GLY A 108 14.89 10.87 -1.56
N PHE A 109 13.89 10.06 -1.94
CA PHE A 109 12.74 9.75 -1.09
C PHE A 109 12.91 8.44 -0.32
N LYS A 110 12.59 8.47 0.98
CA LYS A 110 12.66 7.30 1.86
C LYS A 110 11.25 6.78 2.17
N ARG A 111 10.77 5.84 1.36
CA ARG A 111 9.51 5.12 1.60
C ARG A 111 9.76 3.64 1.89
N THR A 112 8.92 3.04 2.72
CA THR A 112 8.94 1.59 2.93
C THR A 112 8.25 0.88 1.76
N ILE A 113 8.59 -0.40 1.51
CA ILE A 113 7.91 -1.23 0.50
C ILE A 113 6.40 -1.29 0.80
N THR A 114 6.03 -1.39 2.08
CA THR A 114 4.62 -1.37 2.51
C THR A 114 3.94 -0.05 2.18
N ALA A 115 4.59 1.10 2.43
CA ALA A 115 4.04 2.41 2.07
C ALA A 115 3.83 2.55 0.56
N VAL A 116 4.80 2.11 -0.25
CA VAL A 116 4.69 2.06 -1.72
C VAL A 116 3.50 1.20 -2.15
N THR A 117 3.39 -0.01 -1.59
CA THR A 117 2.32 -0.96 -1.91
C THR A 117 0.95 -0.38 -1.58
N LEU A 118 0.79 0.18 -0.37
CA LEU A 118 -0.46 0.80 0.07
C LEU A 118 -0.84 2.00 -0.77
N LYS A 119 0.12 2.87 -1.09
CA LYS A 119 -0.15 4.06 -1.89
C LYS A 119 -0.52 3.69 -3.32
N ARG A 120 0.22 2.76 -3.94
CA ARG A 120 -0.07 2.22 -5.27
C ARG A 120 -1.47 1.63 -5.36
N LYS A 121 -1.88 0.87 -4.33
CA LYS A 121 -3.23 0.30 -4.23
C LYS A 121 -4.32 1.37 -4.11
N ARG A 122 -4.13 2.36 -3.24
CA ARG A 122 -5.09 3.48 -3.04
C ARG A 122 -5.28 4.35 -4.27
N LEU A 123 -4.26 4.46 -5.10
CA LEU A 123 -4.31 5.22 -6.35
C LEU A 123 -4.76 4.38 -7.55
N HIS A 124 -5.01 3.08 -7.35
CA HIS A 124 -5.41 2.16 -8.41
C HIS A 124 -4.49 2.16 -9.64
N LEU A 125 -3.20 2.45 -9.45
CA LEU A 125 -2.29 2.71 -10.56
C LEU A 125 -2.11 1.51 -11.50
N LEU A 126 -2.20 0.29 -11.00
CA LEU A 126 -2.16 -0.91 -11.84
C LEU A 126 -3.38 -1.00 -12.76
N ARG A 127 -4.57 -0.65 -12.27
CA ARG A 127 -5.83 -0.67 -13.05
C ARG A 127 -5.88 0.42 -14.12
N GLN A 128 -5.19 1.52 -13.91
CA GLN A 128 -5.11 2.63 -14.86
C GLN A 128 -4.19 2.30 -16.06
N GLN A 129 -3.35 1.27 -15.97
CA GLN A 129 -2.47 0.87 -17.07
C GLN A 129 -3.23 0.00 -18.07
N THR A 130 -3.69 0.61 -19.16
CA THR A 130 -4.43 -0.08 -20.23
C THR A 130 -3.54 -0.99 -21.10
N LYS A 131 -2.22 -0.78 -21.08
CA LYS A 131 -1.25 -1.48 -21.93
C LYS A 131 0.08 -1.65 -21.20
N CYS A 132 0.62 -2.87 -21.21
CA CYS A 132 1.96 -3.18 -20.69
C CYS A 132 2.94 -3.37 -21.85
N THR A 133 4.18 -2.94 -21.67
CA THR A 133 5.25 -3.22 -22.64
C THR A 133 5.84 -4.61 -22.41
N ALA A 134 6.46 -5.22 -23.44
CA ALA A 134 7.12 -6.52 -23.29
C ALA A 134 8.15 -6.53 -22.16
N ARG A 135 8.93 -5.45 -22.05
CA ARG A 135 9.86 -5.26 -20.93
C ARG A 135 9.18 -5.25 -19.57
N ALA A 136 8.11 -4.48 -19.39
CA ALA A 136 7.41 -4.42 -18.10
C ALA A 136 6.85 -5.79 -17.70
N VAL A 137 6.31 -6.53 -18.68
CA VAL A 137 5.83 -7.90 -18.47
C VAL A 137 6.99 -8.83 -18.09
N ALA A 138 8.13 -8.73 -18.79
CA ALA A 138 9.31 -9.53 -18.49
C ALA A 138 9.82 -9.33 -17.06
N GLU A 139 9.87 -8.08 -16.61
CA GLU A 139 10.25 -7.74 -15.24
C GLU A 139 9.27 -8.28 -14.20
N CYS A 140 7.97 -8.27 -14.47
CA CYS A 140 6.96 -8.86 -13.58
C CYS A 140 7.10 -10.39 -13.46
N PHE A 141 7.45 -11.06 -14.56
CA PHE A 141 7.70 -12.50 -14.58
C PHE A 141 9.11 -12.88 -14.10
N GLY A 142 10.01 -11.91 -13.90
CA GLY A 142 11.41 -12.16 -13.55
C GLY A 142 12.20 -12.85 -14.68
N VAL A 143 11.90 -12.52 -15.93
CA VAL A 143 12.54 -13.05 -17.14
C VAL A 143 13.14 -11.93 -18.00
N ASN A 144 13.90 -12.31 -19.04
CA ASN A 144 14.43 -11.35 -20.01
C ASN A 144 13.34 -10.93 -21.00
N GLU A 145 13.45 -9.70 -21.53
CA GLU A 145 12.51 -9.17 -22.53
C GLU A 145 12.44 -10.04 -23.80
N SER A 146 13.57 -10.61 -24.23
CA SER A 146 13.64 -11.56 -25.34
C SER A 146 12.82 -12.84 -25.08
N THR A 147 12.69 -13.28 -23.83
CA THR A 147 11.82 -14.42 -23.50
C THR A 147 10.37 -14.10 -23.81
N VAL A 148 9.92 -12.89 -23.47
CA VAL A 148 8.55 -12.42 -23.77
C VAL A 148 8.38 -12.23 -25.28
N ALA A 149 9.29 -11.52 -25.94
CA ALA A 149 9.17 -11.17 -27.35
C ALA A 149 9.37 -12.38 -28.29
N ASP A 150 10.45 -13.14 -28.11
CA ASP A 150 10.89 -14.18 -29.03
C ASP A 150 10.27 -15.55 -28.74
N SER A 151 10.00 -15.85 -27.46
CA SER A 151 9.40 -17.14 -27.09
C SER A 151 7.89 -17.02 -26.94
N TRP A 152 7.37 -16.09 -26.14
CA TRP A 152 5.93 -16.09 -25.86
C TRP A 152 5.11 -15.42 -26.95
N ILE A 153 5.51 -14.24 -27.41
CA ILE A 153 4.77 -13.49 -28.44
C ILE A 153 4.96 -14.13 -29.82
N ARG A 154 6.21 -14.36 -30.26
CA ARG A 154 6.46 -14.90 -31.61
C ARG A 154 5.92 -16.32 -31.81
N LYS A 155 5.88 -17.15 -30.76
CA LYS A 155 5.25 -18.49 -30.83
C LYS A 155 3.73 -18.46 -30.63
N GLY A 156 3.13 -17.28 -30.48
CA GLY A 156 1.68 -17.11 -30.36
C GLY A 156 1.07 -17.47 -29.00
N LEU A 157 1.90 -17.74 -27.98
CA LEU A 157 1.44 -18.06 -26.62
C LEU A 157 0.85 -16.81 -25.93
N LEU A 158 1.49 -15.66 -26.13
CA LEU A 158 1.07 -14.38 -25.55
C LEU A 158 0.65 -13.42 -26.66
N LYS A 159 -0.63 -13.03 -26.63
CA LYS A 159 -1.17 -12.07 -27.60
C LYS A 159 -0.66 -10.66 -27.31
N ALA A 160 -0.07 -10.04 -28.33
CA ALA A 160 0.43 -8.66 -28.27
C ALA A 160 0.11 -7.91 -29.56
N GLN A 161 -0.01 -6.59 -29.46
CA GLN A 161 -0.12 -5.69 -30.61
C GLN A 161 1.19 -4.93 -30.77
N ARG A 162 1.65 -4.76 -32.00
CA ARG A 162 2.76 -3.86 -32.28
C ARG A 162 2.30 -2.41 -32.14
N ARG A 163 3.14 -1.56 -31.53
CA ARG A 163 2.84 -0.15 -31.28
C ARG A 163 2.74 0.66 -32.57
N GLY A 164 3.35 0.20 -33.67
CA GLY A 164 3.36 0.89 -34.95
C GLY A 164 4.31 2.09 -34.97
N THR A 165 5.35 2.08 -34.13
CA THR A 165 6.42 3.08 -34.24
C THR A 165 7.31 2.72 -35.42
N ALA A 166 7.58 3.69 -36.30
CA ALA A 166 8.53 3.55 -37.42
C ALA A 166 10.01 3.50 -36.94
N ARG A 167 10.26 2.82 -35.82
CA ARG A 167 11.59 2.65 -35.25
C ARG A 167 12.31 1.53 -35.97
N THR A 168 13.53 1.82 -36.41
CA THR A 168 14.42 0.83 -37.04
C THR A 168 14.97 -0.13 -35.99
N GLU A 169 15.47 -1.30 -36.40
CA GLU A 169 16.09 -2.28 -35.49
C GLU A 169 17.25 -1.66 -34.68
N LYS A 170 17.99 -0.70 -35.27
CA LYS A 170 19.03 0.07 -34.60
C LYS A 170 18.52 0.96 -33.45
N GLN A 171 17.23 1.25 -33.40
CA GLN A 171 16.56 2.05 -32.36
C GLN A 171 15.81 1.20 -31.34
N GLY A 172 16.06 -0.12 -31.30
CA GLY A 172 15.40 -1.06 -30.39
C GLY A 172 14.09 -1.66 -30.92
N GLY A 173 13.77 -1.44 -32.20
CA GLY A 173 12.60 -2.00 -32.86
C GLY A 173 11.26 -1.41 -32.41
N ASP A 174 10.17 -1.98 -32.95
CA ASP A 174 8.81 -1.58 -32.59
C ASP A 174 8.35 -2.29 -31.31
N GLU A 175 7.82 -1.50 -30.38
CA GLU A 175 7.50 -1.95 -29.03
C GLU A 175 6.20 -2.77 -29.03
N TYR A 176 6.17 -3.88 -28.29
CA TYR A 176 4.94 -4.65 -28.10
C TYR A 176 4.08 -4.03 -26.99
N PHE A 177 2.78 -3.91 -27.28
CA PHE A 177 1.75 -3.64 -26.29
C PHE A 177 0.91 -4.87 -26.01
N ILE A 178 0.89 -5.26 -24.73
CA ILE A 178 0.21 -6.45 -24.23
C ILE A 178 -0.90 -5.96 -23.29
N ARG A 179 -2.13 -6.44 -23.50
CA ARG A 179 -3.26 -6.07 -22.64
C ARG A 179 -3.31 -6.99 -21.43
N GLU A 180 -3.79 -6.47 -20.30
CA GLU A 180 -3.92 -7.24 -19.06
C GLU A 180 -4.70 -8.55 -19.25
N LYS A 181 -5.82 -8.51 -20.00
CA LYS A 181 -6.62 -9.70 -20.32
C LYS A 181 -5.83 -10.78 -21.06
N ASP A 182 -4.90 -10.38 -21.92
CA ASP A 182 -4.07 -11.29 -22.71
C ASP A 182 -2.96 -11.89 -21.83
N ILE A 183 -2.44 -11.12 -20.87
CA ILE A 183 -1.53 -11.61 -19.83
C ILE A 183 -2.23 -12.63 -18.93
N ARG A 184 -3.45 -12.32 -18.44
CA ARG A 184 -4.25 -13.25 -17.62
C ARG A 184 -4.46 -14.57 -18.36
N LYS A 185 -4.92 -14.48 -19.61
CA LYS A 185 -5.14 -15.65 -20.46
C LYS A 185 -3.86 -16.49 -20.61
N PHE A 186 -2.75 -15.83 -20.93
CA PHE A 186 -1.44 -16.49 -21.02
C PHE A 186 -1.06 -17.22 -19.74
N ILE A 187 -1.22 -16.59 -18.55
CA ILE A 187 -0.90 -17.22 -17.27
C ILE A 187 -1.74 -18.50 -17.05
N ILE A 188 -3.04 -18.41 -17.28
CA ILE A 188 -3.97 -19.54 -17.07
C ILE A 188 -3.63 -20.70 -18.00
N GLU A 189 -3.34 -20.41 -19.28
CA GLU A 189 -3.09 -21.44 -20.30
C GLU A 189 -1.66 -22.00 -20.25
N ASN A 190 -0.71 -21.24 -19.70
CA ASN A 190 0.72 -21.56 -19.79
C ASN A 190 1.41 -21.56 -18.41
N ILE A 191 0.69 -21.92 -17.35
CA ILE A 191 1.24 -21.89 -15.98
C ILE A 191 2.51 -22.74 -15.83
N GLY A 192 2.62 -23.85 -16.56
CA GLY A 192 3.74 -24.79 -16.49
C GLY A 192 5.08 -24.25 -17.01
N ILE A 193 5.07 -23.20 -17.85
CA ILE A 193 6.31 -22.58 -18.37
C ILE A 193 6.72 -21.34 -17.57
N ILE A 194 5.90 -20.93 -16.60
CA ILE A 194 6.13 -19.75 -15.78
C ILE A 194 6.84 -20.17 -14.49
N ASP A 195 8.03 -19.63 -14.24
CA ASP A 195 8.73 -19.84 -12.97
C ASP A 195 8.12 -18.96 -11.86
N ILE A 196 7.07 -19.46 -11.21
CA ILE A 196 6.31 -18.78 -10.14
C ILE A 196 7.23 -18.26 -9.02
N ARG A 197 8.40 -18.86 -8.81
CA ARG A 197 9.35 -18.42 -7.78
C ARG A 197 9.95 -17.04 -8.07
N LYS A 198 10.04 -16.67 -9.35
CA LYS A 198 10.64 -15.41 -9.83
C LYS A 198 9.61 -14.32 -10.05
N VAL A 199 8.33 -14.68 -10.22
CA VAL A 199 7.25 -13.75 -10.50
C VAL A 199 7.00 -12.83 -9.30
N ASP A 200 6.68 -11.56 -9.57
CA ASP A 200 6.06 -10.68 -8.56
C ASP A 200 4.71 -11.27 -8.16
N LYS A 201 4.68 -11.91 -6.99
CA LYS A 201 3.51 -12.65 -6.48
C LYS A 201 2.28 -11.76 -6.30
N PHE A 202 2.46 -10.47 -5.98
CA PHE A 202 1.33 -9.57 -5.79
C PHE A 202 0.73 -9.18 -7.14
N TRP A 203 1.58 -8.81 -8.09
CA TRP A 203 1.14 -8.55 -9.46
C TRP A 203 0.46 -9.79 -10.07
N PHE A 204 1.02 -10.97 -9.86
CA PHE A 204 0.46 -12.23 -10.38
C PHE A 204 -0.96 -12.49 -9.85
N VAL A 205 -1.16 -12.30 -8.53
CA VAL A 205 -2.48 -12.40 -7.91
C VAL A 205 -3.42 -11.33 -8.43
N ASP A 206 -2.97 -10.07 -8.58
CA ASP A 206 -3.79 -8.98 -9.11
C ASP A 206 -4.26 -9.28 -10.54
N ILE A 207 -3.37 -9.80 -11.39
CA ILE A 207 -3.72 -10.23 -12.75
C ILE A 207 -4.72 -11.38 -12.72
N LEU A 208 -4.51 -12.42 -11.90
CA LEU A 208 -5.37 -13.61 -11.89
C LEU A 208 -6.75 -13.37 -11.28
N ALA A 209 -6.82 -12.63 -10.17
CA ALA A 209 -8.07 -12.41 -9.44
C ALA A 209 -9.11 -11.62 -10.26
N GLY A 210 -8.70 -11.00 -11.36
CA GLY A 210 -9.60 -10.06 -12.03
C GLY A 210 -9.79 -8.80 -11.21
N SER A 211 -10.30 -7.77 -11.85
CA SER A 211 -10.81 -6.58 -11.19
C SER A 211 -12.06 -6.86 -10.34
N ASN A 212 -12.18 -8.02 -9.67
CA ASN A 212 -13.26 -8.29 -8.73
C ASN A 212 -12.78 -8.05 -7.31
N HIS A 213 -12.92 -6.80 -6.87
CA HIS A 213 -13.16 -6.55 -5.45
C HIS A 213 -14.08 -5.35 -5.30
N ILE A 214 -15.35 -5.68 -5.02
CA ILE A 214 -16.42 -4.93 -4.37
C ILE A 214 -16.70 -3.55 -4.98
N ALA A 215 -17.69 -3.51 -5.87
CA ALA A 215 -18.60 -2.38 -5.91
C ALA A 215 -19.17 -2.23 -4.48
N ASP A 216 -18.98 -1.05 -3.93
CA ASP A 216 -19.56 -0.51 -2.70
C ASP A 216 -20.59 -1.42 -1.99
N CYS A 217 -20.17 -2.09 -0.92
CA CYS A 217 -21.06 -2.41 0.19
C CYS A 217 -21.06 -1.24 1.18
N THR A 218 -21.44 -0.06 0.69
CA THR A 218 -21.97 1.04 1.50
C THR A 218 -23.26 1.47 0.83
N GLY A 219 -24.25 0.58 0.94
CA GLY A 219 -25.67 0.86 0.78
C GLY A 219 -26.36 0.30 2.01
N ASP A 220 -27.13 1.18 2.65
CA ASP A 220 -27.92 1.07 3.89
C ASP A 220 -27.17 1.25 5.24
#